data_AF-A0A2G2E9K6-F1
#
_entry.id   AF-A0A2G2E9K6-F1
#
_cell.length_a   1.000
_cell.length_b   1.000
_cell.length_c   1.000
_cell.angle_alpha   90.00
_cell.angle_beta   90.00
_cell.angle_gamma   90.00
#
_symmetry.space_group_name_H-M   'P 1'
#
loop_
_entity.id
_entity.type
_entity.pdbx_description
1 polymer ?
#
loop_
_entity_poly.entity_id
_entity_poly.type
_entity_poly.pdbx_seq_one_letter_code
_entity_poly.pdbx_strand_id
1 'polypeptide(L)'
;MKKNIFIRTSLVAVLLVSSLACKKDDTSTEENNGTTWTITVGAFSLSNGVYSPLGNELIFDSAEECQTWSRTAQGDAHDANEHLHYNAAADVSYDNGTTTFSWTEYGPEIDQASIEATCSNGNNGASKTVNDTDYYQDKPNVYLKITSVVEN
;
A
#
# COMPACT_ATOMS: atom_id res chain seq x y z
N MET A 1 63.67 -2.71 -68.77
CA MET A 1 62.33 -2.95 -68.19
C MET A 1 62.29 -2.38 -66.78
N LYS A 2 61.64 -1.24 -66.58
CA LYS A 2 61.25 -0.67 -65.29
C LYS A 2 59.87 -0.05 -65.52
N LYS A 3 58.85 -0.55 -64.83
CA LYS A 3 57.50 0.02 -64.76
C LYS A 3 57.09 -0.02 -63.29
N ASN A 4 56.87 1.17 -62.73
CA ASN A 4 55.57 1.63 -62.20
C ASN A 4 55.36 1.16 -60.75
N ILE A 5 54.83 1.92 -59.80
CA ILE A 5 53.64 2.77 -59.84
C ILE A 5 53.65 3.64 -58.58
N PHE A 6 53.13 4.87 -58.67
CA PHE A 6 52.83 5.75 -57.53
C PHE A 6 51.51 5.31 -56.87
N ILE A 7 51.47 5.15 -55.54
CA ILE A 7 50.22 5.16 -54.76
C ILE A 7 50.45 5.97 -53.48
N ARG A 8 49.61 7.00 -53.30
CA ARG A 8 49.47 7.81 -52.09
C ARG A 8 48.70 7.02 -51.03
N THR A 9 49.11 7.11 -49.77
CA THR A 9 48.26 6.64 -48.65
C THR A 9 48.42 7.60 -47.48
N SER A 10 47.34 8.35 -47.22
CA SER A 10 47.19 9.22 -46.06
C SER A 10 47.11 8.38 -44.79
N LEU A 11 47.91 8.73 -43.77
CA LEU A 11 47.85 8.12 -42.45
C LEU A 11 46.92 8.98 -41.56
N VAL A 12 45.76 8.43 -41.22
CA VAL A 12 44.79 9.02 -40.29
C VAL A 12 45.26 8.73 -38.87
N ALA A 13 45.44 9.76 -38.06
CA ALA A 13 45.76 9.64 -36.63
C ALA A 13 44.49 9.27 -35.85
N VAL A 14 44.54 8.12 -35.18
CA VAL A 14 43.53 7.62 -34.25
C VAL A 14 43.68 8.37 -32.92
N LEU A 15 42.64 9.08 -32.49
CA LEU A 15 42.53 9.63 -31.14
C LEU A 15 41.51 8.83 -30.35
N LEU A 16 42.00 8.11 -29.34
CA LEU A 16 41.22 7.46 -28.29
C LEU A 16 40.45 8.51 -27.48
N VAL A 17 39.13 8.37 -27.39
CA VAL A 17 38.34 8.95 -26.31
C VAL A 17 37.53 7.82 -25.67
N SER A 18 37.71 7.76 -24.37
CA SER A 18 37.26 6.78 -23.38
C SER A 18 35.78 6.40 -23.45
N SER A 19 35.53 5.10 -23.35
CA SER A 19 34.26 4.44 -23.15
C SER A 19 33.58 4.90 -21.85
N LEU A 20 32.57 5.77 -21.96
CA LEU A 20 31.49 5.86 -20.97
C LEU A 20 30.47 4.78 -21.32
N ALA A 21 30.69 3.59 -20.75
CA ALA A 21 29.66 2.59 -20.66
C ALA A 21 28.53 3.15 -19.79
N CYS A 22 27.41 3.54 -20.39
CA CYS A 22 26.14 3.63 -19.67
C CYS A 22 25.82 2.21 -19.18
N LYS A 23 26.20 1.90 -17.95
CA LYS A 23 25.49 0.86 -17.20
C LYS A 23 24.09 1.41 -16.99
N LYS A 24 23.14 0.84 -17.73
CA LYS A 24 21.75 0.86 -17.35
C LYS A 24 21.74 0.10 -16.02
N ASP A 25 21.57 0.82 -14.91
CA ASP A 25 21.24 0.17 -13.65
C ASP A 25 19.92 -0.53 -13.93
N ASP A 26 20.00 -1.84 -14.13
CA ASP A 26 18.84 -2.71 -14.02
C ASP A 26 18.37 -2.52 -12.59
N THR A 27 17.35 -1.66 -12.42
CA THR A 27 16.45 -1.75 -11.28
C THR A 27 15.93 -3.17 -11.31
N SER A 28 16.57 -4.05 -10.55
CA SER A 28 15.93 -5.24 -10.04
C SER A 28 14.71 -4.73 -9.29
N THR A 29 13.55 -4.78 -9.92
CA THR A 29 12.32 -5.07 -9.18
C THR A 29 12.63 -6.32 -8.38
N GLU A 30 13.03 -6.14 -7.12
CA GLU A 30 12.90 -7.19 -6.14
C GLU A 30 11.41 -7.49 -6.13
N GLU A 31 11.02 -8.56 -6.82
CA GLU A 31 9.78 -9.24 -6.49
C GLU A 31 9.87 -9.50 -5.00
N ASN A 32 9.07 -8.78 -4.23
CA ASN A 32 8.98 -8.92 -2.80
C ASN A 32 8.31 -10.27 -2.56
N ASN A 33 9.06 -11.36 -2.76
CA ASN A 33 8.73 -12.73 -2.37
C ASN A 33 8.87 -12.87 -0.84
N GLY A 34 8.50 -11.80 -0.13
CA GLY A 34 8.39 -11.78 1.32
C GLY A 34 7.14 -12.52 1.72
N THR A 35 7.19 -13.13 2.90
CA THR A 35 6.02 -13.70 3.56
C THR A 35 4.90 -12.68 3.62
N THR A 36 3.72 -13.03 3.13
CA THR A 36 2.52 -12.19 3.20
C THR A 36 1.58 -12.72 4.28
N TRP A 37 0.69 -11.85 4.73
CA TRP A 37 -0.13 -12.10 5.91
C TRP A 37 -1.57 -11.65 5.66
N THR A 38 -2.49 -12.42 6.21
CA THR A 38 -3.87 -11.99 6.43
C THR A 38 -4.00 -11.48 7.88
N ILE A 39 -4.31 -10.19 8.05
CA ILE A 39 -4.45 -9.52 9.34
C ILE A 39 -5.94 -9.22 9.59
N THR A 40 -6.47 -9.69 10.71
CA THR A 40 -7.83 -9.35 11.16
C THR A 40 -7.77 -8.31 12.28
N VAL A 41 -8.44 -7.18 12.06
CA VAL A 41 -8.59 -6.09 13.03
C VAL A 41 -10.03 -6.04 13.50
N GLY A 42 -10.26 -6.27 14.79
CA GLY A 42 -11.58 -6.18 15.40
C GLY A 42 -11.91 -4.76 15.86
N ALA A 43 -13.20 -4.41 15.83
CA ALA A 43 -13.73 -3.18 16.43
C ALA A 43 -14.37 -3.45 17.79
N PHE A 44 -14.09 -2.57 18.76
CA PHE A 44 -14.50 -2.71 20.15
C PHE A 44 -15.11 -1.41 20.68
N SER A 45 -16.07 -1.54 21.58
CA SER A 45 -16.54 -0.44 22.45
C SER A 45 -15.85 -0.51 23.80
N LEU A 46 -15.76 0.63 24.49
CA LEU A 46 -15.28 0.71 25.87
C LEU A 46 -16.42 1.16 26.79
N SER A 47 -16.74 0.36 27.80
CA SER A 47 -17.70 0.71 28.84
C SER A 47 -17.17 0.27 30.20
N ASN A 48 -17.10 1.19 31.16
CA ASN A 48 -16.60 0.93 32.52
C ASN A 48 -15.23 0.23 32.55
N GLY A 49 -14.32 0.61 31.64
CA GLY A 49 -12.98 0.01 31.54
C GLY A 49 -12.94 -1.36 30.87
N VAL A 50 -14.08 -1.89 30.40
CA VAL A 50 -14.17 -3.18 29.72
C VAL A 50 -14.35 -2.96 28.22
N TYR A 51 -13.49 -3.60 27.43
CA TYR A 51 -13.61 -3.63 25.97
C TYR A 51 -14.54 -4.77 25.54
N SER A 52 -15.52 -4.48 24.70
CA SER A 52 -16.47 -5.47 24.17
C SER A 52 -16.52 -5.42 22.64
N PRO A 53 -16.45 -6.57 21.96
CA PRO A 53 -16.46 -6.60 20.49
C PRO A 53 -17.77 -6.06 19.95
N LEU A 54 -17.68 -5.27 18.88
CA LEU A 54 -18.83 -4.74 18.15
C LEU A 54 -19.34 -5.69 17.07
N GLY A 55 -18.60 -6.78 16.79
CA GLY A 55 -18.93 -7.76 15.75
C GLY A 55 -18.51 -7.34 14.33
N ASN A 56 -17.88 -6.18 14.17
CA ASN A 56 -17.30 -5.74 12.92
C ASN A 56 -15.80 -6.06 12.91
N GLU A 57 -15.32 -6.65 11.82
CA GLU A 57 -13.91 -6.95 11.59
C GLU A 57 -13.49 -6.37 10.24
N LEU A 58 -12.26 -5.87 10.18
CA LEU A 58 -11.59 -5.51 8.95
C LEU A 58 -10.52 -6.58 8.70
N ILE A 59 -10.49 -7.12 7.49
CA ILE A 59 -9.53 -8.15 7.09
C ILE A 59 -8.66 -7.54 6.02
N PHE A 60 -7.35 -7.54 6.27
CA PHE A 60 -6.35 -6.99 5.37
C PHE A 60 -5.42 -8.09 4.88
N ASP A 61 -5.02 -7.98 3.63
CA ASP A 61 -3.93 -8.77 3.02
C ASP A 61 -2.72 -7.83 2.87
N SER A 62 -1.60 -8.19 3.50
CA SER A 62 -0.39 -7.37 3.48
C SER A 62 0.24 -7.25 2.08
N ALA A 63 -0.21 -8.03 1.10
CA ALA A 63 0.29 -8.01 -0.27
C ALA A 63 -0.45 -7.05 -1.20
N GLU A 64 -1.69 -6.65 -0.87
CA GLU A 64 -2.48 -5.80 -1.76
C GLU A 64 -2.16 -4.33 -1.56
N GLU A 65 -1.93 -3.62 -2.66
CA GLU A 65 -1.63 -2.18 -2.65
C GLU A 65 -2.85 -1.34 -2.26
N CYS A 66 -4.05 -1.78 -2.64
CA CYS A 66 -5.30 -1.11 -2.32
C CYS A 66 -6.41 -2.13 -2.08
N GLN A 67 -7.14 -1.98 -0.98
CA GLN A 67 -8.26 -2.83 -0.62
C GLN A 67 -9.47 -2.00 -0.25
N THR A 68 -10.67 -2.46 -0.59
CA THR A 68 -11.90 -1.71 -0.32
C THR A 68 -12.89 -2.54 0.50
N TRP A 69 -13.69 -1.86 1.31
CA TRP A 69 -14.82 -2.46 2.00
C TRP A 69 -15.97 -1.46 2.08
N SER A 70 -17.15 -1.94 2.45
CA SER A 70 -18.29 -1.08 2.74
C SER A 70 -18.88 -1.36 4.11
N ARG A 71 -19.59 -0.37 4.63
CA ARG A 71 -20.36 -0.47 5.87
C ARG A 71 -21.70 0.24 5.68
N THR A 72 -22.74 -0.28 6.33
CA THR A 72 -24.02 0.42 6.40
C THR A 72 -23.88 1.63 7.32
N ALA A 73 -24.23 2.80 6.81
CA ALA A 73 -24.38 4.04 7.55
C ALA A 73 -25.87 4.33 7.77
N GLN A 74 -26.18 5.01 8.89
CA GLN A 74 -27.49 5.65 9.05
C GLN A 74 -27.61 6.83 8.07
N GLY A 75 -28.83 7.30 7.84
CA GLY A 75 -29.05 8.49 7.02
C GLY A 75 -28.24 9.70 7.51
N ASP A 76 -27.62 10.40 6.58
CA ASP A 76 -26.76 11.54 6.81
C ASP A 76 -26.99 12.67 5.77
N ALA A 77 -26.00 13.54 5.57
CA ALA A 77 -26.12 14.68 4.65
C ALA A 77 -26.22 14.27 3.17
N HIS A 78 -25.81 13.04 2.83
CA HIS A 78 -25.81 12.52 1.47
C HIS A 78 -27.11 11.80 1.13
N ASP A 79 -27.62 10.97 2.03
CA ASP A 79 -28.92 10.29 1.91
C ASP A 79 -29.63 10.24 3.27
N ALA A 80 -30.92 10.55 3.30
CA ALA A 80 -31.72 10.51 4.52
C ALA A 80 -32.01 9.07 5.02
N ASN A 81 -31.76 8.05 4.20
CA ASN A 81 -31.97 6.65 4.53
C ASN A 81 -30.64 5.93 4.81
N GLU A 82 -30.75 4.71 5.33
CA GLU A 82 -29.58 3.82 5.43
C GLU A 82 -29.00 3.55 4.04
N HIS A 83 -27.69 3.70 3.92
CA HIS A 83 -26.96 3.51 2.68
C HIS A 83 -25.54 3.00 2.98
N LEU A 84 -24.81 2.62 1.93
CA LEU A 84 -23.44 2.14 2.07
C LEU A 84 -22.45 3.30 2.01
N HIS A 85 -21.51 3.25 2.93
CA HIS A 85 -20.27 3.99 2.88
C HIS A 85 -19.14 3.06 2.48
N TYR A 86 -18.34 3.49 1.53
CA TYR A 86 -17.21 2.74 1.01
C TYR A 86 -15.91 3.34 1.54
N ASN A 87 -15.04 2.47 2.04
CA ASN A 87 -13.75 2.82 2.60
C ASN A 87 -12.66 2.02 1.90
N ALA A 88 -11.43 2.52 1.95
CA ALA A 88 -10.29 1.81 1.41
C ALA A 88 -9.08 1.90 2.33
N ALA A 89 -8.15 0.96 2.15
CA ALA A 89 -6.85 0.96 2.78
C ALA A 89 -5.77 0.81 1.71
N ALA A 90 -4.71 1.59 1.84
CA ALA A 90 -3.46 1.45 1.09
C ALA A 90 -2.27 1.60 2.04
N ASP A 91 -1.05 1.51 1.50
CA ASP A 91 0.20 1.64 2.26
C ASP A 91 0.24 0.68 3.46
N VAL A 92 -0.30 -0.52 3.27
CA VAL A 92 -0.38 -1.53 4.34
C VAL A 92 1.02 -2.02 4.71
N SER A 93 1.27 -2.19 5.99
CA SER A 93 2.55 -2.68 6.49
C SER A 93 2.34 -3.49 7.77
N TYR A 94 2.85 -4.73 7.77
CA TYR A 94 2.83 -5.60 8.94
C TYR A 94 4.26 -5.95 9.37
N ASP A 95 4.56 -5.70 10.64
CA ASP A 95 5.78 -6.16 11.30
C ASP A 95 5.45 -7.35 12.20
N ASN A 96 5.86 -8.55 11.77
CA ASN A 96 5.65 -9.78 12.52
C ASN A 96 6.48 -9.87 13.83
N GLY A 97 7.60 -9.14 13.93
CA GLY A 97 8.43 -9.14 15.14
C GLY A 97 7.77 -8.41 16.31
N THR A 98 6.92 -7.43 16.01
CA THR A 98 6.21 -6.61 17.00
C THR A 98 4.69 -6.76 16.95
N THR A 99 4.18 -7.62 16.03
CA THR A 99 2.75 -7.78 15.73
C THR A 99 2.06 -6.43 15.56
N THR A 100 2.70 -5.54 14.81
CA THR A 100 2.19 -4.19 14.55
C THR A 100 1.76 -4.08 13.10
N PHE A 101 0.51 -3.64 12.89
CA PHE A 101 -0.07 -3.42 11.58
C PHE A 101 -0.41 -1.94 11.39
N SER A 102 -0.03 -1.38 10.25
CA SER A 102 -0.39 -0.01 9.87
C SER A 102 -0.99 0.04 8.47
N TRP A 103 -1.87 1.01 8.24
CA TRP A 103 -2.44 1.31 6.94
C TRP A 103 -2.84 2.78 6.85
N THR A 104 -2.97 3.29 5.63
CA THR A 104 -3.62 4.57 5.35
C THR A 104 -5.08 4.30 4.95
N GLU A 105 -6.03 4.79 5.74
CA GLU A 105 -7.47 4.65 5.46
C GLU A 105 -8.02 5.84 4.66
N TYR A 106 -8.85 5.56 3.66
CA TYR A 106 -9.54 6.54 2.83
C TYR A 106 -11.06 6.42 2.94
N GLY A 107 -11.75 7.49 2.54
CA GLY A 107 -13.22 7.60 2.55
C GLY A 107 -13.80 8.13 3.87
N PRO A 108 -15.12 7.99 4.09
CA PRO A 108 -16.03 7.23 3.24
C PRO A 108 -16.41 7.94 1.94
N GLU A 109 -16.57 7.18 0.86
CA GLU A 109 -17.23 7.60 -0.39
C GLU A 109 -18.61 6.92 -0.51
N ILE A 110 -19.48 7.43 -1.38
CA ILE A 110 -20.87 6.96 -1.54
C ILE A 110 -21.02 5.79 -2.53
N ASP A 111 -19.97 5.44 -3.25
CA ASP A 111 -19.98 4.34 -4.22
C ASP A 111 -18.58 3.70 -4.39
N GLN A 112 -18.59 2.48 -4.92
CA GLN A 112 -17.39 1.65 -5.10
C GLN A 112 -16.37 2.28 -6.05
N ALA A 113 -16.82 2.85 -7.18
CA ALA A 113 -15.91 3.41 -8.19
C ALA A 113 -15.18 4.65 -7.66
N SER A 114 -15.90 5.48 -6.89
CA SER A 114 -15.34 6.66 -6.22
C SER A 114 -14.28 6.26 -5.19
N ILE A 115 -14.51 5.24 -4.37
CA ILE A 115 -13.50 4.83 -3.37
C ILE A 115 -12.25 4.20 -4.02
N GLU A 116 -12.41 3.45 -5.10
CA GLU A 116 -11.28 2.87 -5.86
C GLU A 116 -10.41 3.98 -6.47
N ALA A 117 -11.05 5.03 -7.00
CA ALA A 117 -10.34 6.20 -7.50
C ALA A 117 -9.64 6.97 -6.36
N THR A 118 -10.29 7.15 -5.22
CA THR A 118 -9.69 7.82 -4.05
C THR A 118 -8.46 7.05 -3.54
N CYS A 119 -8.56 5.73 -3.42
CA CYS A 119 -7.45 4.87 -3.01
C CYS A 119 -6.27 4.94 -4.00
N SER A 120 -6.55 4.83 -5.31
CA SER A 120 -5.53 4.94 -6.36
C SER A 120 -4.84 6.30 -6.39
N ASN A 121 -5.54 7.37 -5.99
CA ASN A 121 -4.98 8.72 -5.92
C ASN A 121 -4.10 8.95 -4.68
N GLY A 122 -4.30 8.18 -3.61
CA GLY A 122 -3.47 8.22 -2.40
C GLY A 122 -3.54 9.54 -1.60
N ASN A 123 -4.62 10.32 -1.74
CA ASN A 123 -4.74 11.64 -1.12
C ASN A 123 -5.78 11.68 0.01
N ASN A 124 -5.55 12.51 1.02
CA ASN A 124 -6.46 12.74 2.17
C ASN A 124 -6.75 11.50 3.03
N GLY A 125 -5.86 10.52 3.03
CA GLY A 125 -5.96 9.35 3.90
C GLY A 125 -5.56 9.66 5.34
N ALA A 126 -6.03 8.82 6.27
CA ALA A 126 -5.65 8.86 7.68
C ALA A 126 -4.87 7.58 8.04
N SER A 127 -3.62 7.76 8.49
CA SER A 127 -2.80 6.63 8.95
C SER A 127 -3.31 6.08 10.28
N LYS A 128 -3.37 4.76 10.36
CA LYS A 128 -3.75 4.01 11.56
C LYS A 128 -2.69 2.96 11.85
N THR A 129 -2.45 2.70 13.13
CA THR A 129 -1.52 1.68 13.61
C THR A 129 -2.14 0.95 14.78
N VAL A 130 -2.12 -0.39 14.72
CA VAL A 130 -2.69 -1.29 15.72
C VAL A 130 -1.71 -2.41 16.04
N ASN A 131 -1.89 -3.06 17.18
CA ASN A 131 -1.18 -4.29 17.55
C ASN A 131 -2.16 -5.28 18.21
N ASP A 132 -1.67 -6.39 18.72
CA ASP A 132 -2.43 -7.46 19.39
C ASP A 132 -2.48 -7.32 20.92
N THR A 133 -1.96 -6.24 21.48
CA THR A 133 -1.90 -6.00 22.94
C THR A 133 -2.80 -4.85 23.38
N ASP A 134 -2.70 -3.70 22.72
CA ASP A 134 -3.37 -2.46 23.04
C ASP A 134 -4.60 -2.17 22.16
N TYR A 135 -5.41 -1.20 22.58
CA TYR A 135 -6.59 -0.73 21.86
C TYR A 135 -6.35 0.67 21.31
N TYR A 136 -6.22 0.78 19.98
CA TYR A 136 -6.11 2.08 19.29
C TYR A 136 -7.48 2.75 19.22
N GLN A 137 -7.61 4.00 19.68
CA GLN A 137 -8.87 4.72 19.58
C GLN A 137 -9.04 5.33 18.18
N ASP A 138 -9.93 4.76 17.37
CA ASP A 138 -10.16 5.21 16.01
C ASP A 138 -11.19 6.34 15.91
N LYS A 139 -12.28 6.21 16.68
CA LYS A 139 -13.36 7.20 16.77
C LYS A 139 -13.83 7.30 18.23
N PRO A 140 -14.68 8.28 18.59
CA PRO A 140 -15.33 8.28 19.89
C PRO A 140 -16.00 6.93 20.15
N ASN A 141 -15.62 6.26 21.24
CA ASN A 141 -16.13 4.95 21.66
C ASN A 141 -15.88 3.76 20.70
N VAL A 142 -15.03 3.91 19.67
CA VAL A 142 -14.62 2.82 18.79
C VAL A 142 -13.11 2.63 18.88
N TYR A 143 -12.71 1.41 19.22
CA TYR A 143 -11.33 1.01 19.39
C TYR A 143 -10.99 -0.15 18.48
N LEU A 144 -9.78 -0.16 17.95
CA LEU A 144 -9.27 -1.18 17.03
C LEU A 144 -8.13 -1.96 17.68
N LYS A 145 -8.08 -3.25 17.40
CA LYS A 145 -7.03 -4.16 17.88
C LYS A 145 -6.92 -5.36 16.94
N ILE A 146 -5.71 -5.88 16.75
CA ILE A 146 -5.49 -7.13 16.02
C ILE A 146 -6.11 -8.29 16.80
N THR A 147 -6.96 -9.07 16.15
CA THR A 147 -7.60 -10.26 16.73
C THR A 147 -7.04 -11.55 16.16
N SER A 148 -6.48 -11.52 14.95
CA SER A 148 -5.86 -12.67 14.31
C SER A 148 -4.84 -12.23 13.26
N VAL A 149 -3.79 -13.03 13.07
CA VAL A 149 -2.82 -12.93 11.98
C VAL A 149 -2.54 -14.33 11.45
N VAL A 150 -2.57 -14.50 10.14
CA VAL A 150 -2.32 -15.77 9.45
C VAL A 150 -1.27 -15.55 8.36
N GLU A 151 -0.24 -16.39 8.34
CA GLU A 151 0.75 -16.44 7.24
C GLU A 151 0.10 -17.08 6.00
N ASN A 152 0.28 -16.48 4.82
CA ASN A 152 -0.29 -16.96 3.56
C ASN A 152 0.61 -17.96 2.82
#